data_AF-A0AB38Y2K9-F1
#
_entry.id   AF-A0AB38Y2K9-F1
#
_cell.length_a   1.000
_cell.length_b   1.000
_cell.length_c   1.000
_cell.angle_alpha   90.00
_cell.angle_beta   90.00
_cell.angle_gamma   90.00
#
_symmetry.space_group_name_H-M   'P 1'
#
loop_
_entity.id
_entity.type
_entity.pdbx_description
1 polymer ?
#
loop_
_entity_poly.entity_id
_entity_poly.type
_entity_poly.pdbx_seq_one_letter_code
_entity_poly.pdbx_strand_id
1 'polypeptide(L)' 'MEPKNIYTKDSDNDGLTDAQELALGTNPLSPDTDGDGQTDLEEVQQGLNPMHRQRKERSYDLEL' A
#
# COMPACT_ATOMS: atom_id res chain seq x y z
N MET A 1 10.69 -18.32 20.99
CA MET A 1 10.48 -17.26 19.99
C MET A 1 9.75 -16.14 20.72
N GLU A 2 10.29 -14.92 20.69
CA GLU A 2 9.57 -13.72 21.13
C GLU A 2 8.23 -13.65 20.37
N PRO A 3 7.11 -13.24 21.00
CA PRO A 3 5.90 -12.97 20.25
C PRO A 3 6.21 -11.90 19.20
N LYS A 4 5.94 -12.20 17.93
CA LYS A 4 6.01 -11.18 16.87
C LYS A 4 5.03 -10.07 17.25
N ASN A 5 5.54 -8.92 17.68
CA ASN A 5 4.73 -7.77 17.96
C ASN A 5 4.35 -7.07 16.64
N ILE A 6 3.31 -7.59 15.99
CA ILE A 6 2.77 -7.04 14.74
C ILE A 6 2.10 -5.67 14.91
N TYR A 7 1.80 -5.26 16.15
CA TYR A 7 1.09 -4.02 16.43
C TYR A 7 2.00 -2.79 16.46
N THR A 8 3.32 -2.99 16.54
CA THR A 8 4.31 -1.90 16.50
C THR A 8 5.41 -2.14 15.49
N LYS A 9 5.38 -3.30 14.82
CA LYS A 9 6.35 -3.66 13.79
C LYS A 9 5.80 -3.15 12.47
N ASP A 10 6.67 -2.47 11.75
CA ASP A 10 6.51 -2.02 10.38
C ASP A 10 7.67 -2.68 9.65
N SER A 11 7.36 -3.61 8.76
CA SER A 11 8.33 -4.57 8.22
C SER A 11 8.98 -4.12 6.93
N ASP A 12 8.26 -3.32 6.14
CA ASP A 12 8.73 -2.73 4.89
C ASP A 12 8.99 -1.22 4.98
N ASN A 13 8.68 -0.63 6.14
CA ASN A 13 8.93 0.76 6.49
C ASN A 13 8.12 1.75 5.63
N ASP A 14 6.90 1.39 5.23
CA ASP A 14 5.98 2.29 4.54
C ASP A 14 5.23 3.23 5.53
N GLY A 15 5.26 2.91 6.82
CA GLY A 15 4.65 3.66 7.92
C GLY A 15 3.34 3.06 8.45
N LEU A 16 2.86 1.95 7.90
CA LEU A 16 1.84 1.09 8.49
C LEU A 16 2.50 -0.02 9.31
N THR A 17 1.84 -0.41 10.39
CA THR A 17 2.25 -1.60 11.13
C THR A 17 1.77 -2.87 10.42
N ASP A 18 2.48 -3.99 10.59
CA ASP A 18 2.11 -5.30 10.03
C ASP A 18 0.64 -5.63 10.32
N ALA A 19 0.12 -5.25 11.50
CA ALA A 19 -1.27 -5.46 11.88
C ALA A 19 -2.26 -4.55 11.12
N GLN A 20 -1.89 -3.31 10.82
CA GLN A 20 -2.71 -2.39 10.02
C GLN A 20 -2.80 -2.87 8.58
N GLU A 21 -1.67 -3.28 8.00
CA GLU A 21 -1.60 -3.84 6.65
C GLU A 21 -2.45 -5.10 6.50
N LEU A 22 -2.33 -6.05 7.44
CA LEU A 22 -3.18 -7.24 7.47
C LEU A 22 -4.68 -6.91 7.59
N ALA A 23 -5.03 -5.82 8.28
CA ALA A 23 -6.42 -5.37 8.40
C ALA A 23 -6.94 -4.69 7.12
N LEU A 24 -6.05 -4.03 6.37
CA LEU A 24 -6.33 -3.46 5.05
C LEU A 24 -6.33 -4.51 3.93
N GLY A 25 -5.73 -5.69 4.20
CA GLY A 25 -5.56 -6.76 3.23
C GLY A 25 -4.30 -6.61 2.39
N THR A 26 -3.39 -5.71 2.78
CA THR A 26 -2.12 -5.47 2.08
C THR A 26 -1.03 -6.45 2.51
N ASN A 27 0.16 -6.35 1.90
CA ASN A 27 1.27 -7.24 2.15
C ASN A 27 2.30 -6.58 3.09
N PRO A 28 2.45 -7.06 4.35
CA PRO A 28 3.38 -6.51 5.33
C PRO A 28 4.88 -6.63 5.02
N LEU A 29 5.25 -6.90 3.79
CA LEU A 29 6.64 -7.03 3.36
C LEU A 29 6.84 -6.30 2.03
N SER A 30 5.88 -5.48 1.61
CA SER A 30 5.89 -4.75 0.34
C SER A 30 5.28 -3.37 0.58
N PRO A 31 6.09 -2.30 0.53
CA PRO A 31 5.60 -0.97 0.83
C PRO A 31 4.56 -0.47 -0.19
N ASP A 32 4.48 -1.12 -1.36
CA ASP A 32 3.50 -0.90 -2.43
C ASP A 32 2.98 -2.29 -2.82
N THR A 33 1.77 -2.65 -2.37
CA THR A 33 1.30 -4.03 -2.53
C THR A 33 0.78 -4.31 -3.95
N ASP A 34 0.19 -3.33 -4.63
CA ASP A 34 -0.36 -3.54 -5.99
C ASP A 34 0.62 -3.18 -7.13
N GLY A 35 1.75 -2.57 -6.78
CA GLY A 35 2.87 -2.27 -7.65
C GLY A 35 2.60 -1.10 -8.59
N ASP A 36 1.83 -0.10 -8.18
CA ASP A 36 1.51 1.08 -8.99
C ASP A 36 2.45 2.27 -8.81
N GLY A 37 3.33 2.18 -7.81
CA GLY A 37 4.33 3.18 -7.46
C GLY A 37 3.91 4.18 -6.38
N GLN A 38 2.81 3.96 -5.67
CA GLN A 38 2.47 4.62 -4.41
C GLN A 38 2.53 3.62 -3.26
N THR A 39 2.91 4.08 -2.06
CA THR A 39 2.92 3.18 -0.91
C THR A 39 1.52 2.91 -0.38
N ASP A 40 1.32 1.78 0.29
CA ASP A 40 0.02 1.43 0.88
C ASP A 40 -0.46 2.54 1.85
N LEU A 41 0.46 3.12 2.64
CA LEU A 41 0.17 4.30 3.47
C LEU A 41 -0.27 5.52 2.64
N GLU A 42 0.43 5.88 1.57
CA GLU A 42 0.10 7.03 0.73
C GLU A 42 -1.30 6.90 0.14
N GLU A 43 -1.67 5.70 -0.29
CA GLU A 43 -2.98 5.41 -0.82
C GLU A 43 -4.07 5.50 0.26
N VAL A 44 -3.83 4.95 1.45
CA VAL A 44 -4.74 5.06 2.60
C VAL A 44 -4.96 6.52 2.99
N GLN A 45 -3.91 7.35 3.01
CA GLN A 45 -4.01 8.78 3.32
C GLN A 45 -4.80 9.56 2.27
N GLN A 46 -4.75 9.12 1.02
CA GLN A 46 -5.53 9.69 -0.08
C GLN A 46 -6.96 9.12 -0.18
N GLY A 47 -7.30 8.11 0.62
CA GLY A 47 -8.60 7.42 0.58
C GLY A 47 -8.75 6.50 -0.63
N LEU A 48 -7.63 6.04 -1.19
CA LEU A 48 -7.53 5.11 -2.30
C LEU A 48 -7.49 3.66 -1.77
N ASN A 49 -7.59 2.69 -2.68
CA ASN A 49 -7.54 1.29 -2.30
C ASN A 49 -6.14 0.73 -2.65
N PRO A 50 -5.32 0.36 -1.64
CA PRO A 50 -3.94 -0.06 -1.86
C PRO A 50 -3.78 -1.40 -2.58
N MET A 51 -4.88 -2.12 -2.80
CA MET A 51 -4.89 -3.37 -3.56
C MET A 51 -5.20 -3.18 -5.04
N HIS A 52 -5.48 -1.95 -5.47
CA HIS A 52 -6.05 -1.65 -6.78
C HIS A 52 -5.20 -0.65 -7.55
N ARG A 53 -4.34 -1.21 -8.42
CA ARG A 53 -3.42 -0.42 -9.23
C ARG A 53 -4.12 0.78 -9.83
N GLN A 54 -3.67 1.97 -9.46
CA GLN A 54 -4.24 3.19 -9.98
C GLN A 54 -3.82 3.35 -11.43
N ARG A 55 -4.82 3.33 -12.32
CA ARG A 55 -4.60 3.79 -13.67
C ARG A 55 -4.39 5.30 -13.58
N LYS A 56 -3.16 5.74 -13.82
CA LYS A 56 -2.93 7.09 -14.34
C LYS A 56 -3.72 7.15 -15.64
N GLU A 57 -4.96 7.64 -15.57
CA GLU A 57 -5.74 7.88 -16.78
C GLU A 57 -4.89 8.83 -17.62
N ARG A 58 -4.37 8.26 -18.71
CA ARG A 58 -3.63 8.97 -19.74
C ARG A 58 -4.62 9.98 -20.27
N SER A 59 -4.53 11.22 -19.77
CA SER A 59 -5.38 12.32 -20.17
C SER A 59 -5.29 12.46 -21.68
N TYR A 60 -6.33 12.01 -22.38
CA TYR A 60 -6.64 12.27 -23.79
C TYR A 60 -5.43 12.65 -24.69
N ASP A 61 -4.59 11.69 -25.06
CA ASP A 61 -3.88 11.78 -26.34
C ASP A 61 -4.91 11.43 -27.43
N LEU A 62 -5.79 12.41 -27.72
CA LEU A 62 -6.45 12.55 -29.00
C LEU A 62 -5.35 12.86 -30.03
N GLU A 63 -4.74 11.82 -30.59
CA GLU A 63 -4.11 11.93 -31.91
C GLU A 63 -4.91 11.07 -32.89
N LEU A 64 -5.53 11.79 -33.82
CA LEU A 64 -6.13 11.31 -35.07
C LEU A 64 -5.13 10.49 -35.89
#